data_AF-A0A5M3MMP0-F1
#
_entry.id   AF-A0A5M3MMP0-F1
#
_cell.length_a   1.000
_cell.length_b   1.000
_cell.length_c   1.000
_cell.angle_alpha   90.00
_cell.angle_beta   90.00
_cell.angle_gamma   90.00
#
_symmetry.space_group_name_H-M   'P 1'
#
loop_
_entity.id
_entity.type
_entity.pdbx_description
1 polymer ?
#
loop_
_entity_poly.entity_id
_entity_poly.type
_entity_poly.pdbx_seq_one_letter_code
_entity_poly.pdbx_strand_id
1 'polypeptide(L)' 'QVVNAPHKAALSHELVASAASYEAMKAYEKHVAAQGHPDSHAKAKELIATFSGGFIDRMVETKGLDALDKQKAKHH' A
#
# COMPACT_ATOMS: atom_id res chain seq x y z
N GLN A 1 24.99 -19.93 -15.02
CA GLN A 1 24.05 -18.99 -15.68
C GLN A 1 22.69 -19.21 -15.05
N VAL A 2 22.21 -18.28 -14.22
CA VAL A 2 20.88 -18.41 -13.60
C VAL A 2 19.86 -17.86 -14.60
N VAL A 3 19.04 -18.75 -15.12
CA VAL A 3 18.01 -18.51 -16.14
C VAL A 3 16.66 -18.43 -15.41
N ASN A 4 15.86 -17.40 -15.73
CA ASN A 4 14.51 -17.11 -15.22
C ASN A 4 14.38 -16.65 -13.76
N ALA A 5 14.36 -15.33 -13.57
CA ALA A 5 13.63 -14.72 -12.47
C ALA A 5 12.59 -13.76 -13.08
N PRO A 6 11.27 -14.03 -12.97
CA PRO A 6 10.25 -13.16 -13.54
C PRO A 6 10.05 -11.95 -12.64
N HIS A 7 11.03 -11.05 -12.59
CA HIS A 7 10.88 -9.72 -11.98
C HIS A 7 10.23 -8.77 -13.00
N LYS A 8 9.04 -9.11 -13.50
CA LYS A 8 8.19 -8.11 -14.16
C LYS A 8 7.23 -7.60 -13.10
N ALA A 9 7.56 -6.46 -12.51
CA ALA A 9 6.55 -5.67 -11.82
C ALA A 9 5.46 -5.40 -12.86
N ALA A 10 4.27 -5.98 -12.66
CA ALA A 10 3.15 -5.67 -13.53
C ALA A 10 2.85 -4.18 -13.31
N LEU A 11 2.81 -3.39 -14.39
CA LEU A 11 2.61 -1.93 -14.35
C LEU A 11 1.40 -1.53 -13.46
N SER A 12 0.41 -2.42 -13.36
CA SER A 12 -0.73 -2.31 -12.46
C SER A 12 -0.35 -2.27 -10.97
N HIS A 13 0.59 -3.10 -10.51
CA HIS A 13 1.03 -3.13 -9.11
C HIS A 13 1.84 -1.90 -8.74
N GLU A 14 2.69 -1.40 -9.64
CA GLU A 14 3.46 -0.17 -9.41
C GLU A 14 2.54 1.05 -9.33
N LEU A 15 1.52 1.13 -10.20
CA LEU A 15 0.53 2.20 -10.16
C LEU A 15 -0.33 2.14 -8.89
N VAL A 16 -0.77 0.95 -8.49
CA VAL A 16 -1.57 0.77 -7.27
C VAL A 16 -0.74 1.07 -6.02
N ALA A 17 0.51 0.59 -5.96
CA ALA A 17 1.42 0.92 -4.88
C ALA A 17 1.71 2.43 -4.82
N SER A 18 1.96 3.07 -5.98
CA SER A 18 2.20 4.52 -6.06
C SER A 18 0.99 5.34 -5.59
N ALA A 19 -0.23 4.94 -5.99
CA ALA A 19 -1.46 5.57 -5.53
C ALA A 19 -1.67 5.40 -4.02
N ALA A 20 -1.38 4.21 -3.47
CA ALA A 20 -1.46 3.95 -2.04
C ALA A 20 -0.43 4.78 -1.25
N SER A 21 0.81 4.86 -1.73
CA SER A 21 1.85 5.68 -1.10
C SER A 21 1.49 7.18 -1.13
N TYR A 22 0.89 7.66 -2.23
CA TYR A 22 0.41 9.04 -2.33
C TYR A 22 -0.69 9.35 -1.32
N GLU A 23 -1.72 8.51 -1.22
CA GLU A 23 -2.81 8.70 -0.27
C GLU A 23 -2.35 8.57 1.19
N ALA A 24 -1.43 7.65 1.49
CA ALA A 24 -0.84 7.52 2.82
C ALA A 24 -0.08 8.81 3.22
N MET A 25 0.70 9.39 2.30
CA MET A 25 1.38 10.66 2.55
C MET A 25 0.41 11.82 2.73
N LYS A 26 -0.65 11.89 1.92
CA LYS A 26 -1.69 12.90 2.06
C LYS A 26 -2.41 12.81 3.41
N ALA A 27 -2.66 11.61 3.90
CA ALA A 27 -3.24 11.39 5.24
C ALA A 27 -2.29 11.87 6.34
N TYR A 28 -0.99 11.61 6.21
CA TYR A 28 0.03 12.12 7.12
C TYR A 28 0.11 13.65 7.10
N GLU A 29 0.14 14.28 5.92
CA GLU A 29 0.16 15.74 5.79
C GLU A 29 -1.08 16.38 6.41
N LYS A 30 -2.26 15.80 6.23
CA LYS A 30 -3.49 16.27 6.88
C LYS A 30 -3.40 16.16 8.41
N HIS A 31 -2.83 15.07 8.92
CA HIS A 31 -2.58 14.92 10.35
C HIS A 31 -1.63 16.00 10.85
N VAL A 32 -0.53 16.25 10.15
CA VAL A 32 0.44 17.30 10.48
C VAL A 32 -0.19 18.70 10.41
N ALA A 33 -1.02 18.98 9.41
CA ALA A 33 -1.70 20.27 9.29
C ALA A 33 -2.70 20.51 10.43
N ALA A 34 -3.32 19.45 10.96
CA ALA A 34 -4.31 19.54 12.03
C ALA A 34 -3.70 19.50 13.44
N GLN A 35 -2.62 18.74 13.65
CA GLN A 35 -2.07 18.44 14.97
C GLN A 35 -0.63 18.95 15.17
N GLY A 36 -0.01 19.49 14.12
CA GLY A 36 1.41 19.83 14.10
C GLY A 36 2.29 18.63 13.73
N HIS A 37 3.59 18.89 13.58
CA HIS A 37 4.54 17.82 13.34
C HIS A 37 4.69 16.98 14.61
N PRO A 38 4.84 15.65 14.48
CA PRO A 38 5.11 14.80 15.63
C PRO A 38 6.40 15.22 16.34
N ASP A 39 6.33 15.33 17.66
CA ASP A 39 7.40 15.84 18.53
C ASP A 39 8.68 14.98 18.50
N SER A 40 8.61 13.77 17.94
CA SER A 40 9.74 12.86 17.84
C SER A 40 9.73 12.04 16.56
N HIS A 41 10.94 11.70 16.10
CA HIS A 41 11.15 10.80 14.96
C HIS A 41 10.53 9.41 15.20
N ALA A 42 10.49 8.93 16.45
CA ALA A 42 9.81 7.68 16.79
C ALA A 42 8.31 7.78 16.48
N LYS A 43 7.66 8.87 16.88
CA LYS A 43 6.23 9.09 16.63
C LYS A 43 5.91 9.28 15.15
N ALA A 44 6.79 9.96 14.42
CA ALA A 44 6.67 10.06 12.96
C ALA A 44 6.67 8.67 12.28
N LYS A 45 7.58 7.78 12.68
CA LYS A 45 7.64 6.41 12.15
C LYS A 45 6.38 5.61 12.47
N GLU A 46 5.86 5.72 13.69
CA GLU A 46 4.60 5.06 14.06
C GLU A 46 3.45 5.51 13.16
N LEU A 47 3.27 6.82 12.97
CA LEU A 47 2.20 7.36 12.14
C LEU A 47 2.32 6.89 10.68
N ILE A 48 3.51 6.98 10.10
CA ILE A 48 3.75 6.52 8.73
C ILE A 48 3.47 5.01 8.61
N ALA A 49 3.92 4.21 9.58
CA ALA A 49 3.67 2.77 9.60
C ALA A 49 2.17 2.45 9.75
N THR A 50 1.43 3.17 10.61
CA THR A 50 -0.02 3.00 10.78
C THR A 50 -0.78 3.37 9.50
N PHE A 51 -0.47 4.52 8.88
CA PHE A 51 -1.12 4.91 7.63
C PHE A 51 -0.81 3.95 6.49
N SER A 52 0.45 3.53 6.34
CA SER A 52 0.86 2.58 5.31
C SER A 52 0.24 1.20 5.54
N GLY A 53 0.24 0.72 6.78
CA GLY A 53 -0.34 -0.57 7.16
C GLY A 53 -1.84 -0.64 6.89
N GLY A 54 -2.59 0.38 7.32
CA GLY A 54 -4.04 0.45 7.06
C GLY A 54 -4.38 0.55 5.57
N PHE A 55 -3.54 1.21 4.77
CA PHE A 55 -3.73 1.27 3.32
C PHE A 55 -3.42 -0.06 2.63
N ILE A 56 -2.33 -0.72 2.99
CA ILE A 56 -1.98 -2.04 2.45
C ILE A 56 -3.08 -3.05 2.76
N ASP A 57 -3.53 -3.08 4.01
CA ASP A 57 -4.61 -3.97 4.47
C ASP A 57 -5.89 -3.75 3.65
N ARG A 58 -6.34 -2.50 3.51
CA ARG A 58 -7.51 -2.17 2.70
C ARG A 58 -7.35 -2.54 1.22
N MET A 59 -6.16 -2.41 0.65
CA MET A 59 -5.92 -2.85 -0.73
C MET A 59 -5.96 -4.37 -0.87
N VAL A 60 -5.39 -5.10 0.09
CA VAL A 60 -5.45 -6.57 0.11
C VAL A 60 -6.90 -7.04 0.24
N GLU A 61 -7.67 -6.46 1.16
CA GLU A 61 -9.08 -6.79 1.36
C GLU A 61 -9.91 -6.49 0.11
N THR A 62 -9.77 -5.30 -0.48
CA THR A 62 -10.68 -4.85 -1.56
C THR A 62 -10.25 -5.22 -2.96
N LYS A 63 -8.97 -5.53 -3.19
CA LYS A 63 -8.44 -5.86 -4.53
C LYS A 63 -7.74 -7.22 -4.57
N GLY A 64 -7.09 -7.63 -3.49
CA GLY A 64 -6.40 -8.92 -3.41
C GLY A 64 -7.37 -10.09 -3.37
N LEU A 65 -8.34 -10.06 -2.45
CA LEU A 65 -9.36 -11.11 -2.32
C LEU A 65 -10.24 -11.19 -3.58
N ASP A 66 -10.67 -10.04 -4.12
CA ASP A 66 -11.41 -9.95 -5.38
C ASP A 66 -10.66 -10.58 -6.57
N ALA A 67 -9.35 -10.39 -6.65
CA ALA A 67 -8.53 -10.97 -7.71
C ALA A 67 -8.40 -12.49 -7.56
N LEU A 68 -8.22 -12.98 -6.32
CA LEU A 68 -8.17 -14.40 -6.00
C LEU A 68 -9.50 -15.09 -6.30
N ASP A 69 -10.62 -14.48 -5.94
CA ASP A 69 -11.96 -15.02 -6.21
C ASP A 69 -12.25 -15.05 -7.71
N LYS A 70 -11.88 -14.00 -8.46
CA LYS A 70 -11.96 -14.00 -9.93
C LYS A 70 -11.09 -15.09 -10.57
N GLN A 71 -9.94 -15.41 -9.99
CA GLN A 71 -9.11 -16.51 -10.49
C GLN A 71 -9.74 -17.87 -10.16
N LYS A 72 -10.18 -18.09 -8.92
CA LYS A 72 -10.91 -19.31 -8.54
C LYS A 72 -12.12 -19.55 -9.43
N ALA A 73 -12.90 -18.51 -9.71
CA ALA A 73 -14.08 -18.58 -10.58
C ALA A 73 -13.77 -18.91 -12.06
N LYS A 74 -12.54 -18.71 -12.55
CA LYS A 74 -12.12 -19.10 -13.91
C LYS A 74 -11.65 -20.56 -14.01
N HIS A 75 -11.40 -21.19 -12.87
CA HIS A 75 -10.95 -22.58 -12.78
C HIS A 75 -12.08 -23.54 -12.35
N HIS A 76 -13.32 -23.04 -12.30
CA HIS A 76 -14.57 -23.79 -12.16
C HIS A 76 -15.41 -23.64 -13.43
#